data_AF-A0A058Z8S5-F1
#
_entry.id   AF-A0A058Z8S5-F1
#
_cell.length_a   1.000
_cell.length_b   1.000
_cell.length_c   1.000
_cell.angle_alpha   90.00
_cell.angle_beta   90.00
_cell.angle_gamma   90.00
#
_symmetry.space_group_name_H-M   'P 1'
#
loop_
_entity.id
_entity.type
_entity.pdbx_description
1 polymer ?
#
loop_
_entity_poly.entity_id
_entity_poly.type
_entity_poly.pdbx_seq_one_letter_code
_entity_poly.pdbx_strand_id
1 'polypeptide(L)'
;MCVALSPTTLNVNNAEVVGQHDTFWSTLITRYGRDTFPILVDRNVLIGDDTQAAESEKGDGAPLVIGDLAIASPGDQCACCGTGVLGHRRGIEVGHAFYLGTTYSAPLDLGASEKFAFMGCYGLGATRLLAAIAEVNHDAKGFVWPEEVAPFRATIISTEANQEAANHLYDMLGPRGGSALYGGAILDDSGQRIGFQFNRSMASGIPYNIVCGRMIEHQEAGRFGGFVEIECRRTLERRYAAFGDWDSIAAVVFSGRGFAAAPHLLAPPPATA
;
A
#
# COMPACT_ATOMS: atom_id res chain seq x y z
N MET A 1 -21.78 -27.42 17.24
CA MET A 1 -20.70 -27.76 16.30
C MET A 1 -19.45 -27.87 17.14
N CYS A 2 -18.92 -29.08 17.29
CA CYS A 2 -17.65 -29.28 18.00
C CYS A 2 -16.53 -29.20 16.96
N VAL A 3 -15.52 -28.39 17.23
CA VAL A 3 -14.37 -28.21 16.35
C VAL A 3 -13.12 -28.59 17.13
N ALA A 4 -12.36 -29.55 16.63
CA ALA A 4 -11.09 -29.95 17.22
C ALA A 4 -9.92 -29.39 16.40
N LEU A 5 -9.06 -28.60 17.06
CA LEU A 5 -8.03 -27.78 16.42
C LEU A 5 -6.60 -28.06 16.91
N SER A 6 -6.37 -29.07 17.76
CA SER A 6 -5.06 -29.33 18.39
C SER A 6 -4.66 -30.81 18.33
N PRO A 7 -3.37 -31.13 18.11
CA PRO A 7 -2.84 -32.50 18.13
C PRO A 7 -2.74 -33.10 19.54
N THR A 8 -2.99 -32.35 20.61
CA THR A 8 -3.08 -32.93 21.97
C THR A 8 -4.40 -33.66 22.17
N THR A 9 -4.37 -34.97 21.90
CA THR A 9 -5.32 -36.00 22.35
C THR A 9 -6.80 -35.74 22.06
N LEU A 10 -7.24 -36.13 20.86
CA LEU A 10 -8.66 -36.40 20.62
C LEU A 10 -8.98 -37.83 21.06
N ASN A 11 -9.30 -38.04 22.33
CA ASN A 11 -9.99 -39.27 22.71
C ASN A 11 -11.44 -39.13 22.24
N VAL A 12 -11.81 -39.85 21.19
CA VAL A 12 -13.14 -39.77 20.55
C VAL A 12 -14.27 -40.05 21.55
N ASN A 13 -13.98 -40.76 22.64
CA ASN A 13 -14.92 -41.00 23.75
C ASN A 13 -15.00 -39.83 24.76
N ASN A 14 -14.00 -38.94 24.82
CA ASN A 14 -13.88 -37.80 25.74
C ASN A 14 -13.68 -36.45 25.01
N ALA A 15 -14.26 -36.25 23.81
CA ALA A 15 -14.09 -34.99 23.08
C ALA A 15 -14.63 -33.80 23.91
N GLU A 16 -13.72 -33.03 24.51
CA GLU A 16 -14.05 -31.74 25.09
C GLU A 16 -14.32 -30.74 23.96
N VAL A 17 -15.40 -29.99 24.12
CA VAL A 17 -15.81 -28.95 23.17
C VAL A 17 -14.83 -27.79 23.31
N VAL A 18 -13.86 -27.66 22.41
CA VAL A 18 -12.95 -26.51 22.43
C VAL A 18 -13.67 -25.31 21.80
N GLY A 19 -14.23 -24.44 22.64
CA GLY A 19 -14.81 -23.15 22.22
C GLY A 19 -15.21 -22.26 23.39
N GLN A 20 -15.08 -20.93 23.24
CA GLN A 20 -15.35 -19.91 24.28
C GLN A 20 -16.80 -19.83 24.81
N HIS A 21 -17.66 -20.80 24.50
CA HIS A 21 -19.06 -20.87 24.94
C HIS A 21 -19.43 -22.30 25.37
N ASP A 22 -18.75 -22.80 26.41
CA ASP A 22 -18.90 -24.17 26.93
C ASP A 22 -20.33 -24.54 27.37
N THR A 23 -21.12 -23.59 27.87
CA THR A 23 -22.46 -23.88 28.45
C THR A 23 -23.56 -24.07 27.41
N PHE A 24 -23.50 -23.38 26.27
CA PHE A 24 -24.53 -23.48 25.22
C PHE A 24 -24.45 -24.82 24.49
N TRP A 25 -23.24 -25.23 24.11
CA TRP A 25 -23.02 -26.46 23.37
C TRP A 25 -23.18 -27.71 24.24
N SER A 26 -22.71 -27.69 25.49
CA SER A 26 -22.95 -28.78 26.44
C SER A 26 -24.44 -29.00 26.69
N THR A 27 -25.23 -27.92 26.80
CA THR A 27 -26.70 -28.01 26.96
C THR A 27 -27.38 -28.62 25.73
N LEU A 28 -26.99 -28.21 24.52
CA LEU A 28 -27.56 -28.76 23.28
C LEU A 28 -27.20 -30.22 23.07
N ILE A 29 -25.95 -30.61 23.34
CA ILE A 29 -25.48 -32.00 23.22
C ILE A 29 -26.20 -32.88 24.25
N THR A 30 -26.36 -32.40 25.48
CA THR A 30 -27.13 -33.11 26.52
C THR A 30 -28.60 -33.28 26.14
N ARG A 31 -29.19 -32.26 25.49
CA ARG A 31 -30.62 -32.25 25.14
C ARG A 31 -30.97 -33.06 23.90
N TYR A 32 -30.12 -33.04 22.87
CA TYR A 32 -30.42 -33.64 21.57
C TYR A 32 -29.62 -34.90 21.28
N GLY A 33 -28.58 -35.19 22.07
CA GLY A 33 -27.67 -36.30 21.85
C GLY A 33 -26.46 -35.88 21.00
N ARG A 34 -25.35 -36.57 21.22
CA ARG A 34 -24.07 -36.27 20.55
C ARG A 34 -24.12 -36.60 19.06
N ASP A 35 -24.91 -37.61 18.68
CA ASP A 35 -25.00 -38.12 17.30
C ASP A 35 -25.76 -37.18 16.35
N THR A 36 -26.39 -36.13 16.89
CA THR A 36 -27.16 -35.16 16.11
C THR A 36 -26.27 -34.10 15.42
N PHE A 37 -25.04 -33.89 15.89
CA PHE A 37 -24.21 -32.77 15.43
C PHE A 37 -22.94 -33.25 14.74
N PRO A 38 -22.59 -32.72 13.55
CA PRO A 38 -21.33 -33.06 12.92
C PRO A 38 -20.14 -32.60 13.78
N ILE A 39 -19.12 -33.44 13.84
CA ILE A 39 -17.83 -33.14 14.46
C ILE A 39 -16.87 -32.74 13.35
N LEU A 40 -16.34 -31.52 13.40
CA LEU A 40 -15.32 -31.05 12.46
C LEU A 40 -13.94 -31.27 13.05
N VAL A 41 -13.05 -31.95 12.32
CA VAL A 41 -11.68 -32.23 12.75
C VAL A 41 -10.70 -31.73 11.72
N ASP A 42 -9.67 -31.00 12.19
CA ASP A 42 -8.58 -30.58 11.32
C ASP A 42 -7.73 -31.78 10.88
N ARG A 43 -7.32 -31.81 9.62
CA ARG A 43 -6.53 -32.90 9.05
C ARG A 43 -5.23 -33.16 9.81
N ASN A 44 -4.58 -32.13 10.39
CA ASN A 44 -3.30 -32.29 11.08
C ASN A 44 -3.44 -32.99 12.44
N VAL A 45 -4.65 -33.08 13.00
CA VAL A 45 -4.92 -33.79 14.26
C VAL A 45 -4.78 -35.31 14.10
N LEU A 46 -4.92 -35.83 12.88
CA LEU A 46 -4.89 -37.27 12.57
C LEU A 46 -3.46 -37.82 12.34
N ILE A 47 -2.45 -36.95 12.32
CA ILE A 47 -1.07 -37.30 11.92
C ILE A 47 -0.15 -37.57 13.14
N GLY A 48 -0.64 -37.35 14.37
CA GLY A 48 0.11 -37.71 15.58
C GLY A 48 0.11 -39.22 15.83
N ASP A 49 1.25 -39.80 16.18
CA ASP A 49 1.40 -41.25 16.44
C ASP A 49 0.50 -41.79 17.58
N ASP A 50 -0.10 -40.91 18.38
CA ASP A 50 -1.00 -41.24 19.50
C ASP A 50 -2.50 -40.99 19.22
N THR A 51 -2.87 -40.44 18.06
CA THR A 51 -4.28 -40.20 17.70
C THR A 51 -4.83 -41.38 16.89
N GLN A 52 -5.37 -42.37 17.59
CA GLN A 52 -6.37 -43.26 16.99
C GLN A 52 -7.60 -42.41 16.65
N ALA A 53 -7.65 -41.90 15.42
CA ALA A 53 -8.92 -41.64 14.80
C ALA A 53 -9.67 -42.96 14.87
N ALA A 54 -10.76 -43.03 15.64
CA ALA A 54 -11.68 -44.13 15.48
C ALA A 54 -12.17 -44.04 14.04
N GLU A 55 -11.57 -44.82 13.15
CA GLU A 55 -12.24 -45.30 11.95
C GLU A 55 -13.44 -46.09 12.47
N SER A 56 -14.55 -45.40 12.79
CA SER A 56 -15.83 -46.07 12.90
C SER A 56 -16.32 -46.34 11.47
N GLU A 57 -15.66 -47.28 10.82
CA GLU A 57 -16.34 -48.08 9.83
C GLU A 57 -17.47 -48.83 10.56
N LYS A 58 -18.67 -48.24 10.53
CA LYS A 58 -19.95 -48.75 11.06
C LYS A 58 -20.12 -48.67 12.59
N GLY A 59 -20.96 -47.73 13.03
CA GLY A 59 -21.62 -47.79 14.35
C GLY A 59 -21.98 -46.41 14.89
N ASP A 60 -23.28 -46.10 14.90
CA ASP A 60 -24.00 -45.21 15.83
C ASP A 60 -23.22 -44.03 16.45
N GLY A 61 -22.54 -43.23 15.63
CA GLY A 61 -21.78 -42.05 16.07
C GLY A 61 -22.03 -40.84 15.19
N ALA A 62 -21.92 -39.65 15.80
CA ALA A 62 -22.04 -38.36 15.14
C ALA A 62 -21.20 -38.25 13.84
N PRO A 63 -21.73 -37.64 12.75
CA PRO A 63 -21.02 -37.58 11.48
C PRO A 63 -19.69 -36.81 11.62
N LEU A 64 -18.58 -37.49 11.35
CA LEU A 64 -17.24 -36.90 11.35
C LEU A 64 -16.94 -36.26 9.99
N VAL A 65 -16.53 -35.00 9.99
CA VAL A 65 -16.12 -34.26 8.79
C VAL A 65 -14.70 -33.77 9.00
N ILE A 66 -13.78 -34.30 8.20
CA ILE A 66 -12.38 -33.90 8.23
C ILE A 66 -12.19 -32.75 7.24
N GLY A 67 -11.54 -31.67 7.68
CA GLY A 67 -11.32 -30.48 6.87
C GLY A 67 -9.96 -29.84 7.13
N ASP A 68 -9.65 -28.80 6.35
CA ASP A 68 -8.55 -27.87 6.61
C ASP A 68 -9.14 -26.70 7.43
N LEU A 69 -8.88 -26.71 8.74
CA LEU A 69 -9.54 -25.87 9.74
C LEU A 69 -8.52 -25.07 10.57
N ALA A 70 -7.28 -25.53 10.68
CA ALA A 70 -6.23 -24.88 11.42
C ALA A 70 -5.73 -23.62 10.69
N ILE A 71 -5.38 -22.60 11.48
CA ILE A 71 -4.75 -21.39 10.94
C ILE A 71 -3.27 -21.70 10.72
N ALA A 72 -2.82 -21.53 9.48
CA ALA A 72 -1.41 -21.70 9.13
C ALA A 72 -0.50 -20.74 9.92
N SER A 73 0.64 -21.26 10.36
CA SER A 73 1.66 -20.56 11.13
C SER A 73 2.96 -20.40 10.33
N PRO A 74 3.79 -19.37 10.62
CA PRO A 74 5.13 -19.28 10.06
C PRO A 74 5.94 -20.52 10.40
N GLY A 75 6.55 -21.17 9.41
CA GLY A 75 7.26 -22.44 9.60
C GLY A 75 6.50 -23.66 9.11
N ASP A 76 5.18 -23.56 8.90
CA ASP A 76 4.39 -24.67 8.35
C ASP A 76 4.82 -25.02 6.92
N GLN A 77 4.62 -26.27 6.54
CA GLN A 77 4.90 -26.72 5.18
C GLN A 77 3.85 -26.19 4.21
N CYS A 78 4.31 -25.77 3.03
CA CYS A 78 3.43 -25.29 1.97
C CYS A 78 2.62 -26.46 1.40
N ALA A 79 1.29 -26.42 1.56
CA ALA A 79 0.38 -27.43 1.02
C ALA A 79 0.38 -27.53 -0.52
N CYS A 80 0.88 -26.51 -1.23
CA CYS A 80 0.93 -26.50 -2.70
C CYS A 80 2.15 -27.24 -3.26
N CYS A 81 3.34 -27.03 -2.69
CA CYS A 81 4.58 -27.60 -3.22
C CYS A 81 5.21 -28.69 -2.33
N GLY A 82 4.77 -28.84 -1.08
CA GLY A 82 5.24 -29.87 -0.13
C GLY A 82 6.66 -29.68 0.41
N THR A 83 7.48 -28.81 -0.18
CA THR A 83 8.88 -28.58 0.24
C THR A 83 9.15 -27.16 0.72
N GLY A 84 8.23 -26.22 0.43
CA GLY A 84 8.34 -24.84 0.85
C GLY A 84 7.91 -24.64 2.30
N VAL A 85 8.43 -23.59 2.93
CA VAL A 85 8.06 -23.17 4.28
C VAL A 85 7.28 -21.86 4.22
N LEU A 86 6.16 -21.78 4.92
CA LEU A 86 5.32 -20.59 4.95
C LEU A 86 6.02 -19.48 5.74
N GLY A 87 6.12 -18.30 5.11
CA GLY A 87 6.53 -17.07 5.76
C GLY A 87 5.32 -16.16 6.00
N HIS A 88 5.41 -15.30 7.02
CA HIS A 88 4.38 -14.31 7.32
C HIS A 88 4.85 -12.89 7.00
N ARG A 89 3.95 -12.11 6.41
CA ARG A 89 4.10 -10.68 6.13
C ARG A 89 2.77 -9.99 6.39
N ARG A 90 2.82 -8.75 6.87
CA ARG A 90 1.64 -7.90 6.96
C ARG A 90 1.41 -7.23 5.61
N GLY A 91 0.17 -7.19 5.18
CA GLY A 91 -0.26 -6.50 3.96
C GLY A 91 -1.50 -5.65 4.24
N ILE A 92 -1.70 -4.63 3.42
CA ILE A 92 -2.92 -3.84 3.40
C ILE A 92 -3.70 -4.26 2.14
N GLU A 93 -4.90 -4.80 2.32
CA GLU A 93 -5.76 -5.15 1.19
C GLU A 93 -6.31 -3.87 0.54
N VAL A 94 -5.74 -3.49 -0.60
CA VAL A 94 -6.17 -2.32 -1.40
C VAL A 94 -7.19 -2.68 -2.47
N GLY A 95 -7.40 -3.96 -2.75
CA GLY A 95 -8.39 -4.44 -3.69
C GLY A 95 -8.60 -5.94 -3.61
N HIS A 96 -9.72 -6.38 -4.18
CA HIS A 96 -10.15 -7.78 -4.19
C HIS A 96 -10.90 -8.07 -5.50
N ALA A 97 -10.63 -9.23 -6.08
CA ALA A 97 -11.41 -9.76 -7.20
C ALA A 97 -12.12 -11.04 -6.77
N PHE A 98 -13.43 -11.12 -7.03
CA PHE A 98 -14.21 -12.32 -6.76
C PHE A 98 -14.72 -12.93 -8.05
N TYR A 99 -14.58 -14.24 -8.18
CA TYR A 99 -15.38 -15.03 -9.12
C TYR A 99 -16.69 -15.41 -8.43
N LEU A 100 -17.78 -14.82 -8.88
CA LEU A 100 -19.09 -14.96 -8.26
C LEU A 100 -19.92 -16.10 -8.86
N GLY A 101 -19.46 -16.70 -9.97
CA GLY A 101 -20.22 -17.74 -10.65
C GLY A 101 -21.61 -17.24 -11.01
N THR A 102 -22.63 -17.98 -10.58
CA THR A 102 -24.05 -17.64 -10.78
C THR A 102 -24.75 -17.20 -9.50
N THR A 103 -24.01 -16.90 -8.42
CA THR A 103 -24.56 -16.60 -7.09
C THR A 103 -25.59 -15.46 -7.13
N TYR A 104 -25.39 -14.46 -8.00
CA TYR A 104 -26.32 -13.33 -8.16
C TYR A 104 -27.23 -13.46 -9.38
N SER A 105 -26.76 -14.04 -10.47
CA SER A 105 -27.55 -14.13 -11.71
C SER A 105 -28.70 -15.12 -11.60
N ALA A 106 -28.52 -16.24 -10.89
CA ALA A 106 -29.57 -17.25 -10.68
C ALA A 106 -30.80 -16.69 -9.92
N PRO A 107 -30.66 -16.04 -8.74
CA PRO A 107 -31.83 -15.49 -8.03
C PRO A 107 -32.46 -14.27 -8.74
N LEU A 108 -31.76 -13.63 -9.68
CA LEU A 108 -32.25 -12.48 -10.45
C LEU A 108 -32.79 -12.86 -11.83
N ASP A 109 -32.79 -14.15 -12.18
CA ASP A 109 -33.13 -14.65 -13.52
C ASP A 109 -32.38 -13.90 -14.64
N LEU A 110 -31.10 -13.59 -14.39
CA LEU A 110 -30.29 -12.80 -15.29
C LEU A 110 -29.45 -13.73 -16.18
N GLY A 111 -29.82 -13.85 -17.45
CA GLY A 111 -29.13 -14.70 -18.40
C GLY A 111 -29.76 -14.68 -19.78
N ALA A 112 -29.30 -15.59 -20.64
CA ALA A 112 -29.88 -15.82 -21.95
C ALA A 112 -30.16 -17.31 -22.11
N SER A 113 -31.38 -17.66 -22.55
CA SER A 113 -31.86 -19.04 -22.58
C SER A 113 -31.79 -19.69 -21.18
N GLU A 114 -31.63 -21.01 -21.07
CA GLU A 114 -31.51 -21.75 -19.80
C GLU A 114 -30.13 -21.61 -19.10
N LYS A 115 -29.38 -20.53 -19.37
CA LYS A 115 -28.05 -20.32 -18.78
C LYS A 115 -27.98 -18.96 -18.08
N PHE A 116 -27.70 -19.01 -16.78
CA PHE A 116 -27.42 -17.83 -15.97
C PHE A 116 -26.08 -17.19 -16.34
N ALA A 117 -26.00 -15.87 -16.24
CA ALA A 117 -24.77 -15.14 -16.50
C ALA A 117 -23.69 -15.48 -15.45
N PHE A 118 -22.48 -15.81 -15.90
CA PHE A 118 -21.33 -15.94 -15.01
C PHE A 118 -20.78 -14.56 -14.67
N MET A 119 -20.59 -14.29 -13.39
CA MET A 119 -20.23 -12.97 -12.89
C MET A 119 -18.88 -12.99 -12.17
N GLY A 120 -18.20 -11.85 -12.27
CA GLY A 120 -17.08 -11.49 -11.40
C GLY A 120 -17.26 -10.06 -10.91
N CYS A 121 -16.65 -9.72 -9.77
CA CYS A 121 -16.59 -8.35 -9.30
C CYS A 121 -15.16 -7.97 -8.92
N TYR A 122 -14.83 -6.70 -9.11
CA TYR A 122 -13.49 -6.16 -8.89
C TYR A 122 -13.63 -4.90 -8.03
N GLY A 123 -13.13 -4.96 -6.81
CA GLY A 123 -13.15 -3.86 -5.85
C GLY A 123 -11.76 -3.26 -5.67
N LEU A 124 -11.66 -1.94 -5.73
CA LEU A 124 -10.48 -1.17 -5.38
C LEU A 124 -10.85 -0.10 -4.35
N GLY A 125 -10.20 -0.11 -3.20
CA GLY A 125 -10.42 0.88 -2.15
C GLY A 125 -9.63 2.15 -2.44
N ALA A 126 -10.14 3.07 -3.27
CA ALA A 126 -9.39 4.26 -3.70
C ALA A 126 -8.81 5.09 -2.53
N THR A 127 -9.61 5.36 -1.48
CA THR A 127 -9.15 6.09 -0.29
C THR A 127 -8.15 5.28 0.53
N ARG A 128 -8.34 3.96 0.64
CA ARG A 128 -7.41 3.06 1.31
C ARG A 128 -6.09 2.95 0.54
N LEU A 129 -6.12 2.96 -0.78
CA LEU A 129 -4.94 2.93 -1.63
C LEU A 129 -4.07 4.16 -1.38
N LEU A 130 -4.67 5.36 -1.31
CA LEU A 130 -3.94 6.58 -0.96
C LEU A 130 -3.26 6.47 0.42
N ALA A 131 -3.99 6.00 1.42
CA ALA A 131 -3.44 5.78 2.77
C ALA A 131 -2.32 4.72 2.78
N ALA A 132 -2.49 3.63 2.02
CA ALA A 132 -1.48 2.58 1.89
C ALA A 132 -0.21 3.10 1.21
N ILE A 133 -0.35 3.92 0.17
CA ILE A 133 0.79 4.57 -0.49
C ILE A 133 1.55 5.46 0.50
N ALA A 134 0.84 6.26 1.30
CA ALA A 134 1.45 7.10 2.33
C ALA A 134 2.18 6.27 3.41
N GLU A 135 1.56 5.17 3.86
CA GLU A 135 2.11 4.27 4.88
C GLU A 135 3.39 3.58 4.39
N VAL A 136 3.45 3.14 3.13
CA VAL A 136 4.64 2.45 2.61
C VAL A 136 5.69 3.39 2.02
N ASN A 137 5.35 4.65 1.76
CA ASN A 137 6.26 5.67 1.21
C ASN A 137 6.38 6.89 2.13
N HIS A 138 7.10 6.72 3.24
CA HIS A 138 7.48 7.80 4.14
C HIS A 138 8.87 7.57 4.72
N ASP A 139 9.45 8.62 5.28
CA ASP A 139 10.67 8.56 6.07
C ASP A 139 10.54 9.45 7.33
N ALA A 140 11.64 9.64 8.06
CA ALA A 140 11.66 10.47 9.26
C ALA A 140 11.33 11.96 9.02
N LYS A 141 11.40 12.45 7.76
CA LYS A 141 11.08 13.83 7.39
C LYS A 141 9.62 14.00 6.96
N GLY A 142 8.93 12.94 6.54
CA GLY A 142 7.52 12.95 6.15
C GLY A 142 7.22 12.03 4.97
N PHE A 143 6.22 12.39 4.16
CA PHE A 143 5.82 11.58 3.01
C PHE A 143 6.89 11.57 1.90
N VAL A 144 6.88 10.54 1.06
CA VAL A 144 7.76 10.39 -0.11
C VAL A 144 6.92 9.88 -1.30
N TRP A 145 6.07 10.74 -1.86
CA TRP A 145 5.11 10.31 -2.87
C TRP A 145 5.80 9.70 -4.12
N PRO A 146 5.25 8.62 -4.69
CA PRO A 146 5.48 8.29 -6.10
C PRO A 146 5.02 9.46 -6.97
N GLU A 147 5.77 9.76 -8.03
CA GLU A 147 5.52 10.94 -8.86
C GLU A 147 4.14 10.90 -9.54
N GLU A 148 3.60 9.70 -9.78
CA GLU A 148 2.33 9.45 -10.46
C GLU A 148 1.11 9.87 -9.62
N VAL A 149 1.26 9.87 -8.30
CA VAL A 149 0.16 10.13 -7.34
C VAL A 149 0.45 11.33 -6.45
N ALA A 150 1.61 11.96 -6.60
CA ALA A 150 1.96 13.17 -5.88
C ALA A 150 0.97 14.30 -6.25
N PRO A 151 0.53 15.11 -5.26
CA PRO A 151 -0.40 16.21 -5.52
C PRO A 151 0.19 17.25 -6.47
N PHE A 152 1.49 17.51 -6.34
CA PHE A 152 2.30 18.37 -7.20
C PHE A 152 3.61 17.64 -7.52
N ARG A 153 4.27 17.99 -8.62
CA ARG A 153 5.59 17.44 -8.97
C ARG A 153 6.73 18.21 -8.32
N ALA A 154 6.58 19.53 -8.18
CA ALA A 154 7.59 20.36 -7.56
C ALA A 154 7.00 21.41 -6.61
N THR A 155 7.75 21.78 -5.59
CA THR A 155 7.53 22.99 -4.78
C THR A 155 8.62 23.99 -5.06
N ILE A 156 8.25 25.20 -5.44
CA ILE A 156 9.16 26.33 -5.62
C ILE A 156 9.21 27.11 -4.33
N ILE A 157 10.41 27.24 -3.78
CA ILE A 157 10.70 27.82 -2.47
C ILE A 157 11.69 28.96 -2.70
N SER A 158 11.51 30.06 -1.97
CA SER A 158 12.37 31.24 -2.15
C SER A 158 12.76 31.89 -0.83
N THR A 159 13.86 32.63 -0.85
CA THR A 159 14.09 33.68 0.16
C THR A 159 13.18 34.86 -0.13
N GLU A 160 12.90 35.68 0.88
CA GLU A 160 12.11 36.90 0.72
C GLU A 160 12.66 37.81 -0.40
N ALA A 161 13.99 37.94 -0.50
CA ALA A 161 14.65 38.72 -1.55
C ALA A 161 14.50 38.14 -2.97
N ASN A 162 14.10 36.88 -3.11
CA ASN A 162 14.01 36.18 -4.40
C ASN A 162 12.57 35.80 -4.78
N GLN A 163 11.58 36.38 -4.11
CA GLN A 163 10.17 36.04 -4.36
C GLN A 163 9.76 36.33 -5.81
N GLU A 164 10.20 37.45 -6.39
CA GLU A 164 9.90 37.78 -7.80
C GLU A 164 10.52 36.78 -8.78
N ALA A 165 11.74 36.31 -8.51
CA ALA A 165 12.39 35.27 -9.32
C ALA A 165 11.62 33.94 -9.24
N ALA A 166 11.12 33.59 -8.05
CA ALA A 166 10.30 32.40 -7.86
C ALA A 166 8.94 32.49 -8.56
N ASN A 167 8.29 33.66 -8.53
CA ASN A 167 7.06 33.91 -9.28
C ASN A 167 7.30 33.75 -10.79
N HIS A 168 8.38 34.36 -11.31
CA HIS A 168 8.73 34.23 -12.72
C HIS A 168 9.03 32.78 -13.12
N LEU A 169 9.74 32.03 -12.27
CA LEU A 169 9.98 30.61 -12.51
C LEU A 169 8.68 29.80 -12.51
N TYR A 170 7.77 30.06 -11.57
CA TYR A 170 6.45 29.43 -11.52
C TYR A 170 5.67 29.65 -12.82
N ASP A 171 5.61 30.91 -13.28
CA ASP A 171 4.91 31.28 -14.51
C ASP A 171 5.53 30.60 -15.75
N MET A 172 6.86 30.47 -15.80
CA MET A 172 7.55 29.83 -16.92
C MET A 172 7.45 28.30 -16.92
N LEU A 173 7.31 27.67 -15.76
CA LEU A 173 7.08 26.24 -15.64
C LEU A 173 5.62 25.86 -15.90
N GLY A 174 4.66 26.73 -15.62
CA GLY A 174 3.22 26.48 -15.81
C GLY A 174 2.87 25.87 -17.19
N PRO A 175 3.25 26.50 -18.32
CA PRO A 175 2.99 25.97 -19.66
C PRO A 175 3.66 24.62 -19.95
N ARG A 176 4.74 24.28 -19.22
CA ARG A 176 5.56 23.08 -19.43
C ARG A 176 5.15 21.91 -18.54
N GLY A 177 4.46 22.19 -17.43
CA GLY A 177 4.08 21.21 -16.41
C GLY A 177 2.71 20.55 -16.60
N GLY A 178 2.01 20.82 -17.71
CA GLY A 178 0.63 20.35 -17.90
C GLY A 178 -0.38 21.15 -17.07
N SER A 179 -1.63 20.67 -17.00
CA SER A 179 -2.74 21.36 -16.30
C SER A 179 -2.34 21.72 -14.87
N ALA A 180 -2.57 22.99 -14.48
CA ALA A 180 -2.24 23.56 -13.15
C ALA A 180 -2.84 22.79 -11.95
N LEU A 181 -3.75 21.84 -12.18
CA LEU A 181 -4.46 21.08 -11.16
C LEU A 181 -3.86 19.68 -10.88
N TYR A 182 -3.11 19.07 -11.81
CA TYR A 182 -2.56 17.72 -11.62
C TYR A 182 -1.16 17.62 -12.20
N GLY A 183 -0.18 17.34 -11.32
CA GLY A 183 1.21 17.12 -11.74
C GLY A 183 2.00 18.39 -12.07
N GLY A 184 1.48 19.58 -11.77
CA GLY A 184 2.18 20.86 -11.92
C GLY A 184 3.17 21.15 -10.78
N ALA A 185 3.76 22.35 -10.81
CA ALA A 185 4.52 22.89 -9.67
C ALA A 185 3.60 23.73 -8.77
N ILE A 186 3.94 23.83 -7.48
CA ILE A 186 3.32 24.76 -6.52
C ILE A 186 4.36 25.78 -6.06
N LEU A 187 3.95 27.04 -5.91
CA LEU A 187 4.78 28.10 -5.32
C LEU A 187 4.45 28.25 -3.84
N ASP A 188 5.48 28.27 -2.99
CA ASP A 188 5.37 28.66 -1.59
C ASP A 188 5.57 30.19 -1.49
N ASP A 189 4.49 30.95 -1.51
CA ASP A 189 4.44 32.41 -1.41
C ASP A 189 4.11 32.91 0.00
N SER A 190 4.23 32.03 1.01
CA SER A 190 3.78 32.30 2.38
C SER A 190 4.60 33.36 3.13
N GLY A 191 5.70 33.86 2.55
CA GLY A 191 6.61 34.81 3.17
C GLY A 191 7.37 34.28 4.40
N GLN A 192 7.27 32.97 4.68
CA GLN A 192 7.97 32.35 5.80
C GLN A 192 9.47 32.22 5.53
N ARG A 193 10.26 31.97 6.58
CA ARG A 193 11.70 31.71 6.40
C ARG A 193 11.91 30.49 5.49
N ILE A 194 12.90 30.57 4.60
CA ILE A 194 13.18 29.52 3.61
C ILE A 194 13.34 28.12 4.23
N GLY A 195 13.98 28.03 5.40
CA GLY A 195 14.12 26.75 6.12
C GLY A 195 12.78 26.16 6.59
N PHE A 196 11.81 27.00 6.94
CA PHE A 196 10.45 26.57 7.30
C PHE A 196 9.69 26.09 6.06
N GLN A 197 9.73 26.85 4.95
CA GLN A 197 9.14 26.46 3.68
C GLN A 197 9.70 25.10 3.20
N PHE A 198 11.02 24.95 3.26
CA PHE A 198 11.71 23.72 2.90
C PHE A 198 11.30 22.54 3.77
N ASN A 199 11.29 22.69 5.09
CA ASN A 199 10.84 21.63 6.00
C ASN A 199 9.38 21.24 5.76
N ARG A 200 8.51 22.21 5.45
CA ARG A 200 7.11 21.95 5.11
C ARG A 200 6.99 21.15 3.81
N SER A 201 7.77 21.48 2.79
CA SER A 201 7.78 20.73 1.53
C SER A 201 8.33 19.31 1.70
N MET A 202 9.40 19.16 2.50
CA MET A 202 9.94 17.85 2.84
C MET A 202 8.93 16.98 3.58
N ALA A 203 8.14 17.58 4.48
CA ALA A 203 7.08 16.90 5.21
C ALA A 203 5.89 16.51 4.31
N SER A 204 5.48 17.38 3.38
CA SER A 204 4.39 17.10 2.44
C SER A 204 4.76 16.03 1.41
N GLY A 205 6.06 15.85 1.14
CA GLY A 205 6.59 14.76 0.33
C GLY A 205 6.52 15.00 -1.17
N ILE A 206 6.41 16.25 -1.61
CA ILE A 206 6.38 16.62 -3.02
C ILE A 206 7.71 16.21 -3.68
N PRO A 207 7.70 15.56 -4.88
CA PRO A 207 8.88 14.89 -5.43
C PRO A 207 10.12 15.76 -5.65
N TYR A 208 9.94 17.03 -6.01
CA TYR A 208 11.05 17.96 -6.24
C TYR A 208 10.90 19.26 -5.46
N ASN A 209 12.00 19.77 -4.92
CA ASN A 209 12.10 21.11 -4.38
C ASN A 209 12.96 21.97 -5.31
N ILE A 210 12.42 23.09 -5.80
CA ILE A 210 13.17 24.07 -6.58
C ILE A 210 13.41 25.28 -5.69
N VAL A 211 14.67 25.57 -5.37
CA VAL A 211 15.04 26.57 -4.37
C VAL A 211 15.70 27.77 -5.05
N CYS A 212 15.01 28.90 -5.01
CA CYS A 212 15.50 30.22 -5.40
C CYS A 212 16.26 30.86 -4.24
N GLY A 213 17.49 30.40 -4.02
CA GLY A 213 18.35 30.82 -2.91
C GLY A 213 19.43 31.84 -3.27
N ARG A 214 20.54 31.82 -2.53
CA ARG A 214 21.65 32.79 -2.65
C ARG A 214 22.32 32.90 -4.03
N MET A 215 22.12 31.92 -4.91
CA MET A 215 22.72 31.90 -6.25
C MET A 215 21.86 32.57 -7.31
N ILE A 216 20.73 33.15 -6.93
CA ILE A 216 19.94 34.00 -7.81
C ILE A 216 20.63 35.37 -7.89
N GLU A 217 20.88 35.81 -9.11
CA GLU A 217 21.47 37.11 -9.40
C GLU A 217 20.38 38.06 -9.86
N HIS A 218 20.27 39.22 -9.21
CA HIS A 218 19.36 40.30 -9.60
C HIS A 218 20.03 41.19 -10.63
N GLN A 219 19.37 41.42 -11.76
CA GLN A 219 19.86 42.25 -12.85
C GLN A 219 18.96 43.48 -13.05
N GLU A 220 19.38 44.39 -13.93
CA GLU A 220 18.59 45.58 -14.27
C GLU A 220 17.22 45.20 -14.87
N ALA A 221 16.21 46.03 -14.60
CA ALA A 221 14.85 45.92 -15.11
C ALA A 221 14.10 44.62 -14.72
N GLY A 222 14.35 44.07 -13.52
CA GLY A 222 13.60 42.91 -13.01
C GLY A 222 13.97 41.60 -13.71
N ARG A 223 15.16 41.54 -14.32
CA ARG A 223 15.70 40.31 -14.91
C ARG A 223 16.49 39.55 -13.83
N PHE A 224 16.50 38.23 -13.94
CA PHE A 224 17.18 37.35 -13.00
C PHE A 224 18.12 36.42 -13.75
N GLY A 225 19.24 36.08 -13.13
CA GLY A 225 20.23 35.13 -13.62
C GLY A 225 20.70 34.19 -12.50
N GLY A 226 21.88 33.60 -12.69
CA GLY A 226 22.48 32.67 -11.73
C GLY A 226 21.86 31.28 -11.80
N PHE A 227 21.64 30.64 -10.65
CA PHE A 227 21.24 29.23 -10.56
C PHE A 227 20.14 28.96 -9.52
N VAL A 228 19.27 28.00 -9.83
CA VAL A 228 18.35 27.37 -8.88
C VAL A 228 18.88 26.01 -8.45
N GLU A 229 18.63 25.65 -7.19
CA GLU A 229 18.85 24.30 -6.69
C GLU A 229 17.60 23.46 -6.92
N ILE A 230 17.75 22.24 -7.43
CA ILE A 230 16.69 21.25 -7.56
C ILE A 230 17.08 20.07 -6.68
N GLU A 231 16.26 19.76 -5.68
CA GLU A 231 16.42 18.59 -4.81
C GLU A 231 15.33 17.56 -5.10
N CYS A 232 15.71 16.30 -5.31
CA CYS A 232 14.76 15.18 -5.37
C CYS A 232 14.43 14.71 -3.96
N ARG A 233 13.16 14.75 -3.57
CA ARG A 233 12.68 14.36 -2.24
C ARG A 233 12.98 12.91 -1.89
N ARG A 234 12.93 12.00 -2.88
CA ARG A 234 13.14 10.56 -2.69
C ARG A 234 14.60 10.21 -2.42
N THR A 235 15.52 10.79 -3.20
CA THR A 235 16.96 10.45 -3.14
C THR A 235 17.77 11.44 -2.33
N LEU A 236 17.21 12.62 -2.03
CA LEU A 236 17.89 13.79 -1.48
C LEU A 236 19.04 14.31 -2.36
N GLU A 237 19.09 13.84 -3.60
CA GLU A 237 20.07 14.29 -4.58
C GLU A 237 19.76 15.72 -5.00
N ARG A 238 20.82 16.53 -5.10
CA ARG A 238 20.75 17.93 -5.51
C ARG A 238 21.46 18.14 -6.84
N ARG A 239 20.87 19.01 -7.66
CA ARG A 239 21.48 19.53 -8.88
C ARG A 239 21.16 21.00 -9.05
N TYR A 240 21.97 21.69 -9.83
CA TYR A 240 21.81 23.12 -10.10
C TYR A 240 21.53 23.34 -11.58
N ALA A 241 20.49 24.11 -11.85
CA ALA A 241 20.10 24.55 -13.18
C ALA A 241 20.27 26.05 -13.29
N ALA A 242 20.72 26.52 -14.46
CA ALA A 242 20.78 27.95 -14.73
C ALA A 242 19.38 28.55 -14.66
N PHE A 243 19.24 29.71 -14.03
CA PHE A 243 17.99 30.45 -14.04
C PHE A 243 17.73 30.94 -15.47
N GLY A 244 16.68 30.40 -16.11
CA GLY A 244 16.43 30.56 -17.55
C GLY A 244 16.35 29.24 -18.31
N ASP A 245 16.94 28.16 -17.79
CA ASP A 245 16.90 26.84 -18.42
C ASP A 245 15.62 26.08 -18.07
N TRP A 246 14.49 26.63 -18.51
CA TRP A 246 13.15 26.14 -18.21
C TRP A 246 12.91 24.72 -18.72
N ASP A 247 13.51 24.38 -19.85
CA ASP A 247 13.29 23.10 -20.50
C ASP A 247 14.01 21.97 -19.74
N SER A 248 15.23 22.20 -19.25
CA SER A 248 15.92 21.24 -18.39
C SER A 248 15.23 21.09 -17.04
N ILE A 249 14.79 22.20 -16.41
CA ILE A 249 14.06 22.15 -15.14
C ILE A 249 12.75 21.36 -15.33
N ALA A 250 11.98 21.66 -16.38
CA ALA A 250 10.76 20.94 -16.70
C ALA A 250 11.01 19.46 -17.05
N ALA A 251 12.10 19.16 -17.76
CA ALA A 251 12.46 17.79 -18.09
C ALA A 251 12.74 16.97 -16.82
N VAL A 252 13.43 17.53 -15.83
CA VAL A 252 13.67 16.84 -14.55
C VAL A 252 12.35 16.58 -13.81
N VAL A 253 11.50 17.60 -13.71
CA VAL A 253 10.31 17.58 -12.85
C VAL A 253 9.14 16.80 -13.46
N PHE A 254 8.91 16.93 -14.77
CA PHE A 254 7.68 16.48 -15.41
C PHE A 254 7.87 15.28 -16.34
N SER A 255 9.10 14.91 -16.74
CA SER A 255 9.29 13.79 -17.68
C SER A 255 9.21 12.39 -17.07
N GLY A 256 9.19 12.28 -15.74
CA GLY A 256 9.28 11.00 -15.03
C GLY A 256 10.66 10.32 -15.08
N ARG A 257 11.68 10.98 -15.67
CA ARG A 257 13.06 10.48 -15.75
C ARG A 257 13.99 11.12 -14.70
N GLY A 258 13.48 12.06 -13.89
CA GLY A 258 14.26 12.81 -12.90
C GLY A 258 15.53 13.41 -13.49
N PHE A 259 16.64 13.38 -12.74
CA PHE A 259 17.92 13.95 -13.18
C PHE A 259 18.53 13.28 -14.43
N ALA A 260 18.11 12.06 -14.79
CA ALA A 260 18.55 11.44 -16.04
C ALA A 260 18.00 12.17 -17.29
N ALA A 261 16.95 12.99 -17.13
CA ALA A 261 16.42 13.84 -18.21
C ALA A 261 17.35 15.00 -18.57
N ALA A 262 18.18 15.46 -17.61
CA ALA A 262 19.07 16.59 -17.75
C ALA A 262 20.42 16.29 -17.07
N PRO A 263 21.23 15.37 -17.64
CA PRO A 263 22.47 14.90 -17.02
C PRO A 263 23.56 15.98 -16.94
N HIS A 264 23.40 17.07 -17.70
CA HIS A 264 24.32 18.21 -17.73
C HIS A 264 24.15 19.16 -16.55
N LEU A 265 23.09 19.01 -15.74
CA LEU A 265 22.88 19.85 -14.56
C LEU A 265 24.03 19.67 -13.57
N LEU A 266 24.46 20.79 -12.98
CA LEU A 266 25.67 20.82 -12.17
C LEU A 266 25.44 20.11 -10.83
N ALA A 267 26.45 19.38 -10.37
CA ALA A 267 26.49 18.86 -9.00
C ALA A 267 26.65 20.00 -7.99
N PRO A 268 26.27 19.80 -6.71
CA PRO A 268 26.54 20.77 -5.66
C PRO A 268 27.99 21.19 -5.60
N PRO A 269 28.26 22.50 -5.40
CA PRO A 269 29.61 22.95 -5.13
C PRO A 269 30.12 22.20 -3.89
N PRO A 270 31.41 21.83 -3.85
CA PRO A 270 31.98 21.14 -2.69
C PRO A 270 31.73 21.98 -1.44
N ALA A 271 31.33 21.32 -0.35
CA ALA A 271 31.09 21.99 0.92
C ALA A 271 32.36 22.74 1.32
N THR A 272 32.28 24.07 1.40
CA THR A 272 33.35 24.90 1.96
C THR A 272 33.51 24.52 3.43
N ALA A 273 34.68 23.96 3.78
CA ALA A 273 35.07 23.62 5.15
C ALA A 273 35.14 24.84 6.07
#